data_AF-A0A6P1P244-F1
#
_entry.id   AF-A0A6P1P244-F1
#
_cell.length_a   1.000
_cell.length_b   1.000
_cell.length_c   1.000
_cell.angle_alpha   90.00
_cell.angle_beta   90.00
_cell.angle_gamma   90.00
#
_symmetry.space_group_name_H-M   'P 1'
#
loop_
_entity.id
_entity.type
_entity.pdbx_description
1 polymer ?
#
loop_
_entity_poly.entity_id
_entity_poly.type
_entity_poly.pdbx_seq_one_letter_code
_entity_poly.pdbx_strand_id
1 'polypeptide(L)'
;MNKLFLFLESTPQSKAWVLLGVIFSMAFIPLLANLVFEVEAWKGLLENQGYLLGWGLIVYLLWTALLLFFKRKDSLQWSHLSLQKAEIKKGLIWGCAAYLIVQAVLWLKLVSSGQSLTLTTHFSSFEGFSKAIGIFVFNIIIGAFLEEVLNRAYLLPQFYLLLKKVVKFKPIALLLALVITQLAFAVSHLPRDLFRYDVTSLDALLSTQGNLFWSGIIYAVLYLRTRNILFVSIFHALANFQLAVLASDVSMLLYNSIAFYMMALIWRKPKETLEPAWV
;
A
#
# COMPACT_ATOMS: atom_id res chain seq x y z
N MET A 1 -18.83 9.36 -12.80
CA MET A 1 -17.99 10.19 -11.91
C MET A 1 -18.68 10.52 -10.58
N ASN A 2 -19.96 10.92 -10.56
CA ASN A 2 -20.68 11.35 -9.35
C ASN A 2 -20.59 10.41 -8.14
N LYS A 3 -20.72 9.09 -8.34
CA LYS A 3 -20.58 8.11 -7.25
C LYS A 3 -19.23 8.21 -6.52
N LEU A 4 -18.13 8.48 -7.24
CA LEU A 4 -16.82 8.61 -6.62
C LEU A 4 -16.79 9.77 -5.61
N PHE A 5 -17.32 10.92 -6.00
CA PHE A 5 -17.39 12.07 -5.10
C PHE A 5 -18.32 11.81 -3.92
N LEU A 6 -19.49 11.17 -4.14
CA LEU A 6 -20.37 10.79 -3.03
C LEU A 6 -19.65 9.89 -2.01
N PHE A 7 -18.85 8.94 -2.47
CA PHE A 7 -18.04 8.08 -1.60
C PHE A 7 -16.98 8.86 -0.79
N LEU A 8 -16.29 9.81 -1.42
CA LEU A 8 -15.31 10.64 -0.70
C LEU A 8 -16.02 11.60 0.27
N GLU A 9 -17.17 12.13 -0.12
CA GLU A 9 -17.99 13.06 0.66
C GLU A 9 -18.75 12.41 1.81
N SER A 10 -18.95 11.09 1.78
CA SER A 10 -19.54 10.35 2.90
C SER A 10 -18.56 10.17 4.07
N THR A 11 -17.28 10.45 3.87
CA THR A 11 -16.27 10.36 4.94
C THR A 11 -16.40 11.56 5.87
N PRO A 12 -16.54 11.37 7.21
CA PRO A 12 -16.49 12.46 8.17
C PRO A 12 -15.19 13.24 8.04
N GLN A 13 -15.29 14.57 8.06
CA GLN A 13 -14.10 15.41 8.00
C GLN A 13 -13.33 15.34 9.33
N SER A 14 -12.03 15.09 9.21
CA SER A 14 -11.07 15.01 10.29
C SER A 14 -10.86 16.37 10.95
N LYS A 15 -10.61 16.35 12.25
CA LYS A 15 -10.14 17.54 12.97
C LYS A 15 -8.71 17.87 12.55
N ALA A 16 -8.38 19.16 12.41
CA ALA A 16 -7.06 19.58 11.92
C ALA A 16 -5.89 18.96 12.70
N TRP A 17 -5.98 18.90 14.03
CA TRP A 17 -4.93 18.30 14.87
C TRP A 17 -4.80 16.78 14.69
N VAL A 18 -5.90 16.08 14.37
CA VAL A 18 -5.87 14.64 14.09
C VAL A 18 -5.15 14.40 12.77
N LEU A 19 -5.51 15.16 11.73
CA LEU A 19 -4.85 15.08 10.43
C LEU A 19 -3.34 15.38 10.52
N LEU A 20 -2.97 16.42 11.28
CA LEU A 20 -1.55 16.72 11.56
C LEU A 20 -0.87 15.57 12.30
N GLY A 21 -1.56 14.95 13.27
CA GLY A 21 -1.07 13.76 13.98
C GLY A 21 -0.83 12.58 13.05
N VAL A 22 -1.72 12.32 12.10
CA VAL A 22 -1.54 11.27 11.07
C VAL A 22 -0.31 11.56 10.22
N ILE A 23 -0.22 12.75 9.63
CA ILE A 23 0.91 13.16 8.77
C ILE A 23 2.23 13.06 9.55
N PHE A 24 2.26 13.58 10.78
CA PHE A 24 3.43 13.51 11.64
C PHE A 24 3.82 12.06 11.92
N SER A 25 2.86 11.19 12.28
CA SER A 25 3.13 9.78 12.55
C SER A 25 3.70 9.02 11.35
N MET A 26 3.30 9.40 10.13
CA MET A 26 3.79 8.80 8.90
C MET A 26 5.22 9.21 8.55
N ALA A 27 5.68 10.40 8.96
CA ALA A 27 7.07 10.80 8.79
C ALA A 27 7.94 10.33 9.96
N PHE A 28 7.46 10.54 11.19
CA PHE A 28 8.23 10.38 12.40
C PHE A 28 8.49 8.90 12.75
N ILE A 29 7.52 8.01 12.57
CA ILE A 29 7.70 6.60 12.89
C ILE A 29 8.71 5.94 11.94
N PRO A 30 8.61 6.08 10.61
CA PRO A 30 9.67 5.60 9.71
C PRO A 30 11.01 6.23 10.01
N LEU A 31 11.07 7.53 10.35
CA LEU A 31 12.31 8.17 10.76
C LEU A 31 12.95 7.46 11.96
N LEU A 32 12.22 7.32 13.07
CA LEU A 32 12.73 6.61 14.25
C LEU A 32 13.07 5.15 13.93
N ALA A 33 12.22 4.47 13.16
CA ALA A 33 12.42 3.08 12.80
C ALA A 33 13.70 2.85 11.99
N ASN A 34 14.05 3.79 11.11
CA ASN A 34 15.25 3.72 10.28
C ASN A 34 16.51 4.23 11.02
N LEU A 35 16.39 5.22 11.92
CA LEU A 35 17.52 5.67 12.74
C LEU A 35 18.11 4.57 13.64
N VAL A 36 17.32 3.55 14.00
CA VAL A 36 17.82 2.38 14.73
C VAL A 36 18.91 1.64 13.93
N PHE A 37 18.87 1.66 12.59
CA PHE A 37 19.87 1.00 11.74
C PHE A 37 21.23 1.73 11.73
N GLU A 38 21.28 2.99 12.14
CA GLU A 38 22.52 3.76 12.28
C GLU A 38 23.29 3.42 13.56
N VAL A 39 22.65 2.76 14.53
CA VAL A 39 23.29 2.37 15.77
C VAL A 39 23.92 0.98 15.61
N GLU A 40 25.26 0.90 15.65
CA GLU A 40 26.03 -0.33 15.40
C GLU A 40 25.55 -1.55 16.20
N ALA A 41 25.25 -1.35 17.49
CA ALA A 41 24.71 -2.40 18.37
C ALA A 41 23.37 -2.98 17.87
N TRP A 42 22.52 -2.15 17.27
CA TRP A 42 21.25 -2.58 16.71
C TRP A 42 21.40 -3.14 15.29
N LYS A 43 22.35 -2.64 14.51
CA LYS A 43 22.62 -3.13 13.16
C LYS A 43 22.93 -4.63 13.16
N GLY A 44 23.86 -5.07 14.00
CA GLY A 44 24.18 -6.50 14.14
C GLY A 44 23.01 -7.36 14.64
N LEU A 45 22.14 -6.80 15.48
CA LEU A 45 20.94 -7.49 15.95
C LEU A 45 19.88 -7.62 14.85
N LEU A 46 19.69 -6.59 14.03
CA LEU A 46 18.71 -6.55 12.93
C LEU A 46 19.16 -7.29 11.66
N GLU A 47 20.43 -7.70 11.57
CA GLU A 47 20.88 -8.66 10.56
C GLU A 47 20.22 -10.04 10.74
N ASN A 48 19.87 -10.41 11.97
CA ASN A 48 19.07 -11.59 12.22
C ASN A 48 17.59 -11.33 11.89
N GLN A 49 17.06 -12.16 11.00
CA GLN A 49 15.74 -11.98 10.43
C GLN A 49 14.60 -12.06 11.46
N GLY A 50 14.76 -12.86 12.51
CA GLY A 50 13.76 -12.96 13.58
C GLY A 50 13.59 -11.63 14.30
N TYR A 51 14.70 -10.97 14.64
CA TYR A 51 14.65 -9.64 15.27
C TYR A 51 14.14 -8.58 14.30
N LEU A 52 14.50 -8.64 13.02
CA LEU A 52 13.95 -7.72 12.01
C LEU A 52 12.43 -7.84 11.87
N LEU A 53 11.90 -9.08 11.87
CA LEU A 53 10.45 -9.32 11.86
C LEU A 53 9.78 -8.82 13.15
N GLY A 54 10.40 -9.07 14.31
CA GLY A 54 9.93 -8.56 15.60
C GLY A 54 9.89 -7.02 15.64
N TRP A 55 10.92 -6.36 15.10
CA TRP A 55 10.99 -4.91 14.99
C TRP A 55 9.88 -4.35 14.08
N GLY A 56 9.71 -4.95 12.90
CA GLY A 56 8.61 -4.60 12.00
C GLY A 56 7.25 -4.73 12.68
N LEU A 57 7.02 -5.82 13.41
CA LEU A 57 5.78 -6.03 14.16
C LEU A 57 5.53 -4.94 15.19
N ILE A 58 6.55 -4.51 15.94
CA ILE A 58 6.42 -3.40 16.91
C ILE A 58 5.99 -2.10 16.21
N VAL A 59 6.64 -1.77 15.08
CA VAL A 59 6.29 -0.59 14.28
C VAL A 59 4.84 -0.67 13.78
N TYR A 60 4.42 -1.83 13.29
CA TYR A 60 3.05 -2.03 12.78
C TYR A 60 1.99 -2.02 13.88
N LEU A 61 2.29 -2.56 15.06
CA LEU A 61 1.41 -2.46 16.23
C LEU A 61 1.23 -1.00 16.65
N LEU A 62 2.30 -0.21 16.65
CA LEU A 62 2.25 1.22 16.95
C LEU A 62 1.38 1.97 15.93
N TRP A 63 1.59 1.76 14.63
CA TRP A 63 0.74 2.34 13.58
C TRP A 63 -0.72 1.91 13.69
N THR A 64 -0.98 0.64 14.01
CA THR A 64 -2.34 0.13 14.23
C THR A 64 -3.00 0.85 15.41
N ALA A 65 -2.29 1.00 16.55
CA ALA A 65 -2.80 1.70 17.71
C ALA A 65 -3.13 3.17 17.39
N LEU A 66 -2.26 3.86 16.66
CA LEU A 66 -2.49 5.23 16.21
C LEU A 66 -3.67 5.34 15.25
N LEU A 67 -3.78 4.44 14.26
CA LEU A 67 -4.92 4.39 13.36
C LEU A 67 -6.24 4.22 14.13
N LEU A 68 -6.29 3.30 15.10
CA LEU A 68 -7.46 3.09 15.96
C LEU A 68 -7.80 4.34 16.78
N PHE A 69 -6.77 5.01 17.32
CA PHE A 69 -6.92 6.25 18.05
C PHE A 69 -7.50 7.38 17.18
N PHE A 70 -6.91 7.63 16.00
CA PHE A 70 -7.37 8.67 15.07
C PHE A 70 -8.77 8.38 14.54
N LYS A 71 -9.03 7.12 14.14
CA LYS A 71 -10.37 6.64 13.76
C LYS A 71 -11.41 6.98 14.82
N ARG A 72 -11.12 6.74 16.11
CA ARG A 72 -12.03 7.06 17.21
C ARG A 72 -12.23 8.58 17.37
N LYS A 73 -11.17 9.38 17.23
CA LYS A 73 -11.23 10.84 17.42
C LYS A 73 -12.02 11.58 16.33
N ASP A 74 -12.05 11.01 15.13
CA ASP A 74 -12.80 11.51 13.97
C ASP A 74 -14.12 10.76 13.74
N SER A 75 -14.52 9.88 14.66
CA SER A 75 -15.75 9.08 14.54
C SER A 75 -15.86 8.31 13.22
N LEU A 76 -14.71 7.88 12.67
CA LEU A 76 -14.67 7.10 11.44
C LEU A 76 -15.19 5.68 11.70
N GLN A 77 -16.08 5.23 10.84
CA GLN A 77 -16.53 3.85 10.77
C GLN A 77 -15.56 3.02 9.92
N TRP A 78 -15.58 1.70 10.09
CA TRP A 78 -14.79 0.78 9.27
C TRP A 78 -15.16 0.84 7.78
N SER A 79 -16.39 1.21 7.47
CA SER A 79 -16.88 1.48 6.11
C SER A 79 -16.11 2.60 5.41
N HIS A 80 -15.80 3.69 6.11
CA HIS A 80 -15.04 4.82 5.56
C HIS A 80 -13.60 4.43 5.22
N LEU A 81 -13.06 3.42 5.91
CA LEU A 81 -11.71 2.89 5.66
C LEU A 81 -11.70 1.73 4.65
N SER A 82 -12.84 1.39 4.04
CA SER A 82 -13.00 0.21 3.18
C SER A 82 -12.69 -1.13 3.89
N LEU A 83 -12.96 -1.23 5.19
CA LEU A 83 -12.64 -2.37 6.07
C LEU A 83 -13.89 -3.17 6.50
N GLN A 84 -14.89 -3.25 5.64
CA GLN A 84 -16.03 -4.14 5.88
C GLN A 84 -15.67 -5.59 5.52
N LYS A 85 -16.19 -6.58 6.26
CA LYS A 85 -15.91 -8.01 6.03
C LYS A 85 -16.13 -8.45 4.57
N ALA A 86 -17.22 -7.99 3.94
CA ALA A 86 -17.52 -8.30 2.55
C ALA A 86 -16.47 -7.73 1.58
N GLU A 87 -16.02 -6.49 1.81
CA GLU A 87 -14.97 -5.86 1.01
C GLU A 87 -13.61 -6.51 1.25
N ILE A 88 -13.26 -6.85 2.49
CA ILE A 88 -12.03 -7.61 2.80
C ILE A 88 -12.04 -8.94 2.04
N LYS A 89 -13.11 -9.72 2.14
CA LYS A 89 -13.22 -11.00 1.41
C LYS A 89 -13.08 -10.80 -0.09
N LYS A 90 -13.76 -9.80 -0.66
CA LYS A 90 -13.68 -9.47 -2.08
C LYS A 90 -12.25 -9.08 -2.50
N GLY A 91 -11.61 -8.20 -1.74
CA GLY A 91 -10.24 -7.76 -1.98
C GLY A 91 -9.26 -8.91 -2.01
N LEU A 92 -9.39 -9.83 -1.04
CA LEU A 92 -8.58 -11.03 -0.95
C LEU A 92 -8.78 -11.94 -2.18
N ILE A 93 -10.02 -12.27 -2.52
CA ILE A 93 -10.33 -13.14 -3.67
C ILE A 93 -9.76 -12.56 -4.97
N TRP A 94 -10.03 -11.28 -5.24
CA TRP A 94 -9.57 -10.65 -6.47
C TRP A 94 -8.06 -10.43 -6.50
N GLY A 95 -7.44 -10.10 -5.35
CA GLY A 95 -5.98 -9.95 -5.25
C GLY A 95 -5.26 -11.28 -5.49
N CYS A 96 -5.74 -12.37 -4.87
CA CYS A 96 -5.23 -13.71 -5.12
C CYS A 96 -5.44 -14.15 -6.57
N ALA A 97 -6.62 -13.87 -7.15
CA ALA A 97 -6.88 -14.20 -8.54
C ALA A 97 -5.96 -13.42 -9.52
N ALA A 98 -5.69 -12.13 -9.27
CA ALA A 98 -4.73 -11.35 -10.05
C ALA A 98 -3.34 -11.99 -10.03
N TYR A 99 -2.87 -12.35 -8.82
CA TYR A 99 -1.60 -13.02 -8.64
C TYR A 99 -1.53 -14.35 -9.39
N LEU A 100 -2.56 -15.20 -9.27
CA LEU A 100 -2.60 -16.50 -9.96
C LEU A 100 -2.62 -16.35 -11.49
N ILE A 101 -3.31 -15.33 -12.03
CA ILE A 101 -3.27 -15.02 -13.46
C ILE A 101 -1.85 -14.69 -13.90
N VAL A 102 -1.12 -13.88 -13.13
CA VAL A 102 0.28 -13.55 -13.44
C VAL A 102 1.15 -14.81 -13.45
N GLN A 103 1.03 -15.68 -12.44
CA GLN A 103 1.78 -16.94 -12.41
C GLN A 103 1.44 -17.85 -13.60
N ALA A 104 0.16 -17.94 -13.99
CA ALA A 104 -0.27 -18.71 -15.15
C ALA A 104 0.28 -18.15 -16.46
N VAL A 105 0.29 -16.83 -16.64
CA VAL A 105 0.85 -16.17 -17.83
C VAL A 105 2.36 -16.39 -17.91
N LEU A 106 3.08 -16.34 -16.78
CA LEU A 106 4.51 -16.65 -16.75
C LEU A 106 4.79 -18.09 -17.14
N TRP A 107 4.03 -19.03 -16.57
CA TRP A 107 4.14 -20.44 -16.92
C TRP A 107 3.89 -20.66 -18.42
N LEU A 108 2.81 -20.08 -18.97
CA LEU A 108 2.50 -20.16 -20.40
C LEU A 108 3.61 -19.57 -21.27
N LYS A 109 4.20 -18.42 -20.88
CA LYS A 109 5.32 -17.79 -21.60
C LYS A 109 6.53 -18.73 -21.65
N LEU A 110 6.91 -19.30 -20.51
CA LEU A 110 8.08 -20.18 -20.42
C LEU A 110 7.88 -21.46 -21.24
N VAL A 111 6.70 -22.08 -21.15
CA VAL A 111 6.36 -23.27 -21.94
C VAL A 111 6.34 -22.97 -23.44
N SER A 112 5.70 -21.87 -23.85
CA SER A 112 5.57 -21.54 -25.29
C SER A 112 6.89 -21.11 -25.94
N SER A 113 7.85 -20.64 -25.14
CA SER A 113 9.21 -20.30 -25.58
C SER A 113 10.21 -21.45 -25.48
N GLY A 114 9.77 -22.65 -25.03
CA GLY A 114 10.64 -23.81 -24.82
C GLY A 114 11.69 -23.59 -23.72
N GLN A 115 11.50 -22.61 -22.84
CA GLN A 115 12.40 -22.35 -21.71
C GLN A 115 12.15 -23.34 -20.57
N SER A 116 13.21 -23.62 -19.80
CA SER A 116 13.10 -24.51 -18.65
C SER A 116 12.26 -23.89 -17.53
N LEU A 117 11.41 -24.71 -16.90
CA LEU A 117 10.60 -24.30 -15.75
C LEU A 117 11.44 -24.37 -14.47
N THR A 118 12.26 -23.35 -14.24
CA THR A 118 13.11 -23.25 -13.06
C THR A 118 12.37 -22.50 -11.95
N LEU A 119 12.36 -23.04 -10.72
CA LEU A 119 11.81 -22.36 -9.56
C LEU A 119 12.72 -21.21 -9.13
N THR A 120 12.15 -20.12 -8.60
CA THR A 120 12.95 -19.07 -7.97
C THR A 120 13.59 -19.58 -6.67
N THR A 121 14.59 -18.85 -6.17
CA THR A 121 15.26 -19.16 -4.89
C THR A 121 14.29 -19.19 -3.70
N HIS A 122 13.16 -18.49 -3.80
CA HIS A 122 12.11 -18.52 -2.79
C HIS A 122 11.34 -19.84 -2.74
N PHE A 123 11.30 -20.61 -3.83
CA PHE A 123 10.48 -21.82 -3.93
C PHE A 123 11.31 -23.08 -4.20
N SER A 124 12.64 -22.97 -4.33
CA SER A 124 13.53 -24.11 -4.58
C SER A 124 13.84 -24.96 -3.34
N SER A 125 13.51 -24.48 -2.13
CA SER A 125 13.68 -25.23 -0.89
C SER A 125 12.58 -24.89 0.13
N PHE A 126 12.35 -25.78 1.11
CA PHE A 126 11.39 -25.52 2.19
C PHE A 126 11.81 -24.31 3.04
N GLU A 127 13.10 -24.17 3.36
CA GLU A 127 13.62 -23.02 4.09
C GLU A 127 13.41 -21.71 3.32
N GLY A 128 13.72 -21.69 2.02
CA GLY A 128 13.48 -20.54 1.15
C GLY A 128 12.00 -20.15 1.10
N PHE A 129 11.11 -21.15 1.02
CA PHE A 129 9.67 -20.96 1.00
C PHE A 129 9.15 -20.39 2.32
N SER A 130 9.48 -21.02 3.45
CA SER A 130 9.08 -20.56 4.78
C SER A 130 9.56 -19.14 5.05
N LYS A 131 10.78 -18.81 4.64
CA LYS A 131 11.36 -17.47 4.76
C LYS A 131 10.64 -16.44 3.89
N ALA A 132 10.41 -16.75 2.61
CA ALA A 132 9.72 -15.84 1.69
C ALA A 132 8.28 -15.57 2.13
N ILE A 133 7.54 -16.61 2.52
CA ILE A 133 6.18 -16.48 3.03
C ILE A 133 6.16 -15.76 4.38
N GLY A 134 7.08 -16.07 5.28
CA GLY A 134 7.18 -15.39 6.57
C GLY A 134 7.40 -13.87 6.42
N ILE A 135 8.35 -13.47 5.57
CA ILE A 135 8.59 -12.06 5.25
C ILE A 135 7.36 -11.42 4.59
N PHE A 136 6.78 -12.09 3.60
CA PHE A 136 5.65 -11.54 2.88
C PHE A 136 4.42 -11.34 3.79
N VAL A 137 4.08 -12.33 4.60
CA VAL A 137 2.86 -12.34 5.43
C VAL A 137 3.01 -11.51 6.69
N PHE A 138 4.15 -11.57 7.38
CA PHE A 138 4.31 -10.90 8.68
C PHE A 138 4.94 -9.52 8.59
N ASN A 139 5.49 -9.16 7.42
CA ASN A 139 6.14 -7.87 7.24
C ASN A 139 5.47 -7.10 6.09
N ILE A 140 5.60 -7.60 4.87
CA ILE A 140 5.28 -6.84 3.67
C ILE A 140 3.78 -6.56 3.53
N ILE A 141 2.91 -7.56 3.69
CA ILE A 141 1.46 -7.36 3.51
C ILE A 141 0.86 -6.51 4.63
N ILE A 142 1.36 -6.63 5.86
CA ILE A 142 0.87 -5.85 7.01
C ILE A 142 1.30 -4.40 6.86
N GLY A 143 2.58 -4.15 6.54
CA GLY A 143 3.10 -2.82 6.28
C GLY A 143 2.37 -2.14 5.12
N ALA A 144 2.29 -2.81 3.97
CA ALA A 144 1.56 -2.30 2.81
C ALA A 144 0.08 -2.04 3.14
N PHE A 145 -0.57 -2.90 3.92
CA PHE A 145 -1.95 -2.69 4.34
C PHE A 145 -2.14 -1.44 5.18
N LEU A 146 -1.31 -1.23 6.20
CA LEU A 146 -1.39 -0.05 7.06
C LEU A 146 -1.08 1.23 6.29
N GLU A 147 -0.05 1.21 5.44
CA GLU A 147 0.29 2.33 4.57
C GLU A 147 -0.85 2.68 3.62
N GLU A 148 -1.48 1.67 2.99
CA GLU A 148 -2.63 1.91 2.12
C GLU A 148 -3.80 2.50 2.92
N VAL A 149 -4.14 1.96 4.09
CA VAL A 149 -5.25 2.49 4.90
C VAL A 149 -4.99 3.96 5.27
N LEU A 150 -3.78 4.31 5.72
CA LEU A 150 -3.43 5.68 6.10
C LEU A 150 -3.42 6.61 4.88
N ASN A 151 -2.79 6.23 3.77
CA ASN A 151 -2.65 7.12 2.62
C ASN A 151 -3.93 7.23 1.79
N ARG A 152 -4.57 6.09 1.48
CA ARG A 152 -5.63 6.02 0.46
C ARG A 152 -7.00 6.12 1.10
N ALA A 153 -7.23 5.40 2.20
CA ALA A 153 -8.53 5.39 2.85
C ALA A 153 -8.71 6.53 3.87
N TYR A 154 -7.61 7.06 4.43
CA TYR A 154 -7.64 8.18 5.36
C TYR A 154 -7.24 9.50 4.70
N LEU A 155 -5.95 9.71 4.41
CA LEU A 155 -5.44 11.02 4.01
C LEU A 155 -6.08 11.55 2.73
N LEU A 156 -6.20 10.72 1.69
CA LEU A 156 -6.74 11.14 0.39
C LEU A 156 -8.16 11.73 0.49
N PRO A 157 -9.16 11.06 1.11
CA PRO A 157 -10.45 11.67 1.39
C PRO A 157 -10.36 12.96 2.21
N GLN A 158 -9.52 13.01 3.25
CA GLN A 158 -9.41 14.19 4.11
C GLN A 158 -8.86 15.41 3.37
N PHE A 159 -7.80 15.23 2.57
CA PHE A 159 -7.27 16.30 1.73
C PHE A 159 -8.27 16.74 0.65
N TYR A 160 -9.01 15.80 0.05
CA TYR A 160 -10.10 16.15 -0.86
C TYR A 160 -11.17 17.00 -0.18
N LEU A 161 -11.61 16.62 1.03
CA LEU A 161 -12.62 17.34 1.82
C LEU A 161 -12.15 18.75 2.24
N LEU A 162 -10.86 18.92 2.51
CA LEU A 162 -10.27 20.23 2.78
C LEU A 162 -10.23 21.09 1.51
N LEU A 163 -9.70 20.55 0.42
CA LEU A 163 -9.48 21.29 -0.82
C LEU A 163 -10.80 21.67 -1.52
N LYS A 164 -11.85 20.85 -1.44
CA LYS A 164 -13.15 21.19 -2.04
C LYS A 164 -13.83 22.41 -1.41
N LYS A 165 -13.38 22.88 -0.24
CA LYS A 165 -13.87 24.13 0.38
C LYS A 165 -13.36 25.37 -0.33
N VAL A 166 -12.19 25.28 -0.95
CA VAL A 166 -11.51 26.40 -1.64
C VAL A 166 -11.51 26.24 -3.16
N VAL A 167 -11.48 25.01 -3.66
CA VAL A 167 -11.53 24.69 -5.10
C VAL A 167 -12.96 24.28 -5.48
N LYS A 168 -13.65 25.13 -6.26
CA LYS A 168 -15.04 24.90 -6.69
C LYS A 168 -15.21 23.65 -7.56
N PHE A 169 -14.23 23.32 -8.40
CA PHE A 169 -14.33 22.18 -9.32
C PHE A 169 -13.80 20.89 -8.68
N LYS A 170 -14.71 19.98 -8.29
CA LYS A 170 -14.41 18.73 -7.55
C LYS A 170 -13.28 17.89 -8.17
N PRO A 171 -13.19 17.70 -9.51
CA PRO A 171 -12.08 16.96 -10.10
C PRO A 171 -10.70 17.58 -9.83
N ILE A 172 -10.57 18.91 -9.87
CA ILE A 172 -9.29 19.58 -9.55
C ILE A 172 -8.98 19.43 -8.06
N ALA A 173 -9.97 19.57 -7.17
CA ALA A 173 -9.77 19.33 -5.74
C ALA A 173 -9.25 17.91 -5.46
N LEU A 174 -9.78 16.90 -6.17
CA LEU A 174 -9.32 15.51 -6.06
C LEU A 174 -7.91 15.32 -6.64
N LEU A 175 -7.62 15.93 -7.80
CA LEU A 175 -6.28 15.87 -8.41
C LEU A 175 -5.22 16.45 -7.46
N LEU A 176 -5.49 17.61 -6.87
CA LEU A 176 -4.61 18.24 -5.89
C LEU A 176 -4.45 17.38 -4.63
N ALA A 177 -5.54 16.81 -4.10
CA ALA A 177 -5.47 15.90 -2.96
C ALA A 177 -4.59 14.68 -3.25
N LEU A 178 -4.73 14.11 -4.45
CA LEU A 178 -3.95 12.99 -4.93
C LEU A 178 -2.47 13.36 -5.02
N VAL A 179 -2.11 14.49 -5.63
CA VAL A 179 -0.72 14.97 -5.70
C VAL A 179 -0.12 15.17 -4.32
N ILE A 180 -0.81 15.88 -3.42
CA ILE A 180 -0.31 16.17 -2.07
C ILE A 180 -0.08 14.88 -1.28
N THR A 181 -1.04 13.95 -1.31
CA THR A 181 -0.90 12.69 -0.58
C THR A 181 0.21 11.80 -1.13
N GLN A 182 0.45 11.81 -2.44
CA GLN A 182 1.55 11.03 -3.02
C GLN A 182 2.91 11.66 -2.76
N LEU A 183 2.99 12.99 -2.70
CA LEU A 183 4.20 13.68 -2.23
C LEU A 183 4.49 13.34 -0.77
N ALA A 184 3.46 13.36 0.10
CA ALA A 184 3.61 12.97 1.49
C ALA A 184 4.08 11.50 1.63
N PHE A 185 3.51 10.60 0.82
CA PHE A 185 3.93 9.20 0.76
C PHE A 185 5.39 9.03 0.32
N ALA A 186 5.84 9.73 -0.74
CA ALA A 186 7.23 9.67 -1.18
C ALA A 186 8.17 10.20 -0.09
N VAL A 187 7.88 11.39 0.43
CA VAL A 187 8.67 12.06 1.47
C VAL A 187 8.78 11.22 2.75
N SER A 188 7.72 10.50 3.15
CA SER A 188 7.77 9.63 4.34
C SER A 188 8.76 8.47 4.22
N HIS A 189 9.23 8.15 3.01
CA HIS A 189 10.25 7.13 2.76
C HIS A 189 11.67 7.67 2.72
N LEU A 190 11.87 9.00 2.72
CA LEU A 190 13.22 9.59 2.75
C LEU A 190 14.11 9.00 3.85
N PRO A 191 13.65 8.78 5.10
CA PRO A 191 14.53 8.21 6.13
C PRO A 191 15.06 6.82 5.75
N ARG A 192 14.23 5.97 5.13
CA ARG A 192 14.64 4.65 4.66
C ARG A 192 15.70 4.78 3.56
N ASP A 193 15.49 5.68 2.61
CA ASP A 193 16.41 5.84 1.48
C ASP A 193 17.76 6.42 1.93
N LEU A 194 17.75 7.33 2.92
CA LEU A 194 18.96 7.97 3.44
C LEU A 194 19.75 7.10 4.42
N PHE A 195 19.07 6.32 5.29
CA PHE A 195 19.73 5.58 6.38
C PHE A 195 19.91 4.08 6.12
N ARG A 196 19.18 3.49 5.16
CA ARG A 196 19.21 2.03 4.93
C ARG A 196 19.77 1.62 3.58
N TYR A 197 19.48 2.40 2.54
CA TYR A 197 19.86 2.04 1.17
C TYR A 197 21.09 2.80 0.67
N ASP A 198 21.77 3.54 1.54
CA ASP A 198 22.98 4.31 1.26
C ASP A 198 22.88 5.05 -0.08
N VAL A 199 21.76 5.77 -0.28
CA VAL A 199 21.58 6.56 -1.50
C VAL A 199 22.52 7.75 -1.44
N THR A 200 23.70 7.61 -2.05
CA THR A 200 24.81 8.57 -1.92
C THR A 200 24.74 9.75 -2.90
N SER A 201 23.90 9.68 -3.93
CA SER A 201 23.76 10.75 -4.93
C SER A 201 22.36 11.36 -4.95
N LEU A 202 22.30 12.66 -5.23
CA LEU A 202 21.04 13.38 -5.37
C LEU A 202 20.18 12.79 -6.50
N ASP A 203 20.79 12.37 -7.61
CA ASP A 203 20.07 11.78 -8.74
C ASP A 203 19.40 10.45 -8.37
N ALA A 204 20.08 9.58 -7.61
CA ALA A 204 19.51 8.33 -7.13
C ALA A 204 18.37 8.57 -6.12
N LEU A 205 18.49 9.60 -5.28
CA LEU A 205 17.43 10.00 -4.35
C LEU A 205 16.21 10.51 -5.10
N LEU A 206 16.39 11.44 -6.05
CA LEU A 206 15.32 11.98 -6.87
C LEU A 206 14.62 10.90 -7.72
N SER A 207 15.39 9.96 -8.28
CA SER A 207 14.85 8.81 -9.01
C SER A 207 13.99 7.91 -8.11
N THR A 208 14.49 7.54 -6.93
CA THR A 208 13.75 6.72 -5.96
C THR A 208 12.47 7.41 -5.49
N GLN A 209 12.55 8.70 -5.17
CA GLN A 209 11.41 9.51 -4.73
C GLN A 209 10.39 9.73 -5.85
N GLY A 210 10.85 9.94 -7.08
CA GLY A 210 10.00 9.97 -8.27
C GLY A 210 9.25 8.66 -8.48
N ASN A 211 9.94 7.52 -8.35
CA ASN A 211 9.32 6.20 -8.44
C ASN A 211 8.27 5.99 -7.34
N LEU A 212 8.57 6.35 -6.09
CA LEU A 212 7.61 6.26 -4.98
C LEU A 212 6.38 7.13 -5.20
N PHE A 213 6.56 8.35 -5.71
CA PHE A 213 5.45 9.24 -6.07
C PHE A 213 4.56 8.56 -7.12
N TRP A 214 5.14 8.09 -8.24
CA TRP A 214 4.38 7.44 -9.32
C TRP A 214 3.71 6.14 -8.89
N SER A 215 4.40 5.29 -8.11
CA SER A 215 3.80 4.11 -7.48
C SER A 215 2.62 4.50 -6.61
N GLY A 216 2.75 5.59 -5.85
CA GLY A 216 1.65 6.11 -5.05
C GLY A 216 0.45 6.54 -5.89
N ILE A 217 0.67 7.19 -7.04
CA ILE A 217 -0.38 7.56 -7.99
C ILE A 217 -1.11 6.31 -8.48
N ILE A 218 -0.34 5.29 -8.87
CA ILE A 218 -0.84 4.00 -9.36
C ILE A 218 -1.76 3.36 -8.31
N TYR A 219 -1.31 3.27 -7.05
CA TYR A 219 -2.08 2.71 -5.94
C TYR A 219 -3.35 3.53 -5.65
N ALA A 220 -3.25 4.86 -5.64
CA ALA A 220 -4.39 5.76 -5.43
C ALA A 220 -5.46 5.61 -6.52
N VAL A 221 -5.06 5.50 -7.80
CA VAL A 221 -5.98 5.26 -8.91
C VAL A 221 -6.66 3.90 -8.77
N LEU A 222 -5.90 2.86 -8.43
CA LEU A 222 -6.44 1.52 -8.20
C LEU A 222 -7.47 1.53 -7.05
N TYR A 223 -7.17 2.25 -5.97
CA TYR A 223 -8.07 2.43 -4.84
C TYR A 223 -9.34 3.21 -5.23
N LEU A 224 -9.23 4.37 -5.88
CA LEU A 224 -10.39 5.16 -6.29
C LEU A 224 -11.29 4.40 -7.29
N ARG A 225 -10.71 3.50 -8.10
CA ARG A 225 -11.44 2.66 -9.04
C ARG A 225 -12.20 1.52 -8.33
N THR A 226 -11.58 0.85 -7.37
CA THR A 226 -12.10 -0.38 -6.74
C THR A 226 -12.81 -0.13 -5.40
N ARG A 227 -12.42 0.93 -4.69
CA ARG A 227 -12.75 1.28 -3.30
C ARG A 227 -12.46 0.17 -2.30
N ASN A 228 -11.45 -0.64 -2.61
CA ASN A 228 -11.12 -1.83 -1.85
C ASN A 228 -9.67 -1.76 -1.40
N ILE A 229 -9.46 -1.56 -0.10
CA ILE A 229 -8.12 -1.30 0.39
C ILE A 229 -7.24 -2.54 0.33
N LEU A 230 -7.77 -3.72 0.70
CA LEU A 230 -7.01 -4.96 0.71
C LEU A 230 -6.54 -5.37 -0.69
N PHE A 231 -7.36 -5.15 -1.73
CA PHE A 231 -6.95 -5.41 -3.11
C PHE A 231 -5.70 -4.58 -3.49
N VAL A 232 -5.67 -3.30 -3.14
CA VAL A 232 -4.52 -2.42 -3.39
C VAL A 232 -3.34 -2.79 -2.50
N SER A 233 -3.57 -3.17 -1.24
CA SER A 233 -2.51 -3.62 -0.33
C SER A 233 -1.81 -4.87 -0.83
N ILE A 234 -2.53 -5.84 -1.41
CA ILE A 234 -1.91 -7.03 -2.02
C ILE A 234 -1.06 -6.62 -3.23
N PHE A 235 -1.55 -5.71 -4.06
CA PHE A 235 -0.76 -5.20 -5.19
C PHE A 235 0.51 -4.49 -4.74
N HIS A 236 0.39 -3.59 -3.77
CA HIS A 236 1.53 -2.88 -3.17
C HIS A 236 2.51 -3.89 -2.53
N ALA A 237 2.03 -4.87 -1.78
CA ALA A 237 2.87 -5.91 -1.21
C ALA A 237 3.66 -6.69 -2.27
N LEU A 238 3.02 -7.07 -3.39
CA LEU A 238 3.67 -7.75 -4.51
C LEU A 238 4.65 -6.86 -5.28
N ALA A 239 4.43 -5.54 -5.27
CA ALA A 239 5.37 -4.57 -5.84
C ALA A 239 6.62 -4.42 -4.97
N ASN A 240 6.47 -4.49 -3.63
CA ASN A 240 7.58 -4.43 -2.68
C ASN A 240 8.34 -5.74 -2.57
N PHE A 241 7.66 -6.88 -2.73
CA PHE A 241 8.26 -8.21 -2.65
C PHE A 241 7.63 -9.15 -3.67
N GLN A 242 8.37 -9.42 -4.75
CA GLN A 242 7.88 -10.23 -5.87
C GLN A 242 7.91 -11.71 -5.51
N LEU A 243 6.73 -12.29 -5.24
CA LEU A 243 6.56 -13.73 -5.03
C LEU A 243 6.46 -14.50 -6.36
N ALA A 244 7.43 -14.37 -7.26
CA ALA A 244 7.46 -15.19 -8.48
C ALA A 244 7.76 -16.66 -8.13
N VAL A 245 6.94 -17.59 -8.61
CA VAL A 245 7.20 -19.04 -8.41
C VAL A 245 8.25 -19.52 -9.39
N LEU A 246 8.14 -19.11 -10.65
CA LEU A 246 9.05 -19.46 -11.73
C LEU A 246 10.03 -18.33 -12.00
N ALA A 247 11.30 -18.67 -12.18
CA ALA A 247 12.33 -17.75 -12.60
C ALA A 247 12.05 -17.27 -14.02
N SER A 248 12.11 -15.96 -14.25
CA SER A 248 11.89 -15.36 -15.55
C SER A 248 12.66 -14.06 -15.68
N ASP A 249 13.01 -13.72 -16.92
CA ASP A 249 13.62 -12.45 -17.33
C ASP A 249 12.60 -11.30 -17.42
N VAL A 250 11.31 -11.58 -17.21
CA VAL A 250 10.28 -10.54 -17.28
C VAL A 250 10.12 -9.76 -15.98
N SER A 251 9.71 -8.50 -16.13
CA SER A 251 9.33 -7.67 -14.99
C SER A 251 8.00 -8.14 -14.37
N MET A 252 8.05 -8.83 -13.23
CA MET A 252 6.86 -9.20 -12.45
C MET A 252 6.00 -7.99 -12.10
N LEU A 253 6.63 -6.85 -11.81
CA LEU A 253 5.91 -5.61 -11.50
C LEU A 253 5.03 -5.17 -12.68
N LEU A 254 5.52 -5.28 -13.91
CA LEU A 254 4.74 -4.96 -15.11
C LEU A 254 3.52 -5.89 -15.25
N TYR A 255 3.72 -7.20 -15.13
CA TYR A 255 2.63 -8.18 -15.26
C TYR A 255 1.60 -8.04 -14.13
N ASN A 256 2.05 -7.84 -12.89
CA ASN A 256 1.18 -7.51 -11.77
C ASN A 256 0.39 -6.23 -12.05
N SER A 257 1.04 -5.17 -12.52
CA SER A 257 0.36 -3.92 -12.86
C SER A 257 -0.75 -4.17 -13.88
N ILE A 258 -0.45 -4.85 -14.99
CA ILE A 258 -1.43 -5.18 -16.03
C ILE A 258 -2.60 -5.98 -15.43
N ALA A 259 -2.33 -7.07 -14.72
CA ALA A 259 -3.37 -7.92 -14.16
C ALA A 259 -4.28 -7.18 -13.18
N PHE A 260 -3.71 -6.43 -12.24
CA PHE A 260 -4.47 -5.67 -11.24
C PHE A 260 -5.30 -4.55 -11.88
N TYR A 261 -4.77 -3.84 -12.89
CA TYR A 261 -5.55 -2.84 -13.62
C TYR A 261 -6.68 -3.46 -14.44
N MET A 262 -6.43 -4.56 -15.15
CA MET A 262 -7.47 -5.27 -15.89
C MET A 262 -8.60 -5.74 -14.96
N MET A 263 -8.26 -6.27 -13.80
CA MET A 263 -9.24 -6.63 -12.77
C MET A 263 -9.99 -5.41 -12.22
N ALA A 264 -9.30 -4.28 -12.04
CA ALA A 264 -9.94 -3.04 -11.61
C ALA A 264 -10.91 -2.48 -12.66
N LEU A 265 -10.66 -2.68 -13.96
CA LEU A 265 -11.55 -2.26 -15.04
C LEU A 265 -12.88 -3.02 -15.01
N ILE A 266 -12.86 -4.33 -14.73
CA ILE A 266 -14.07 -5.16 -14.61
C ILE A 266 -14.67 -5.14 -13.19
N TRP A 267 -14.04 -4.42 -12.25
CA TRP A 267 -14.49 -4.33 -10.87
C TRP A 267 -15.87 -3.69 -10.79
N ARG A 268 -16.88 -4.52 -10.52
CA ARG A 268 -18.23 -4.07 -10.18
C ARG A 268 -18.18 -3.41 -8.80
N LYS A 269 -18.43 -2.11 -8.77
CA LYS A 269 -18.57 -1.38 -7.52
C LYS A 269 -19.75 -1.97 -6.73
N PRO A 270 -19.65 -2.12 -5.40
CA PRO A 270 -20.79 -2.51 -4.59
C PRO A 270 -22.00 -1.65 -4.97
N LYS A 271 -23.19 -2.24 -5.05
CA LYS A 271 -24.43 -1.44 -5.04
C LYS A 271 -24.38 -0.70 -3.71
N GLU A 272 -24.04 0.57 -3.77
CA GLU A 272 -24.15 1.51 -2.66
C GLU A 272 -25.60 1.39 -2.15
N THR A 273 -25.83 0.60 -1.10
CA THR A 273 -26.97 0.81 -0.22
C THR A 273 -26.64 2.10 0.53
N LEU A 274 -26.82 3.24 -0.16
CA LEU A 274 -26.97 4.54 0.47
C LEU A 274 -28.32 4.55 1.16
N GLU A 275 -28.58 3.59 2.05
CA GLU A 275 -29.55 3.84 3.08
C GLU A 275 -28.81 4.71 4.10
N PRO A 276 -29.28 5.95 4.33
CA PRO A 276 -28.69 6.77 5.37
C PRO A 276 -28.80 5.99 6.67
N ALA A 277 -27.65 5.66 7.28
CA ALA A 277 -27.57 4.96 8.57
C ALA A 277 -28.00 5.86 9.75
N TRP A 278 -28.95 6.76 9.51
CA TRP A 278 -29.49 7.71 10.48
C TRP A 278 -31.02 7.68 10.37
N VAL A 279 -31.61 6.66 11.01
CA VAL A 279 -32.94 6.73 11.62
C VAL A 279 -32.76 6.41 13.09
#